data_AF-A0A5K0WV33-F1
#
_entry.id   AF-A0A5K0WV33-F1
#
_cell.length_a   1.000
_cell.length_b   1.000
_cell.length_c   1.000
_cell.angle_alpha   90.00
_cell.angle_beta   90.00
_cell.angle_gamma   90.00
#
_symmetry.space_group_name_H-M   'P 1'
#
loop_
_entity.id
_entity.type
_entity.pdbx_description
1 polymer ?
#
loop_
_entity_poly.entity_id
_entity_poly.type
_entity_poly.pdbx_seq_one_letter_code
_entity_poly.pdbx_strand_id
1 'polypeptide(L)' 'VEELFSADGLSVVGYFHANERYDDSELGKIAKKIGDHISRYFPQPAVLL' A
#
# COMPACT_ATOMS: atom_id res chain seq x y z
N VAL A 1 11.76 -2.52 -4.00
CA VAL A 1 10.89 -1.83 -4.97
C VAL A 1 11.46 -0.45 -5.26
N GLU A 2 11.51 0.45 -4.28
CA GLU A 2 12.08 1.80 -4.48
C GLU A 2 13.50 1.79 -5.05
N GLU A 3 14.43 1.02 -4.47
CA GLU A 3 15.80 0.94 -4.99
C GLU A 3 15.85 0.50 -6.47
N LEU A 4 15.00 -0.48 -6.84
CA LEU A 4 14.97 -1.06 -8.17
C LEU A 4 14.44 -0.09 -9.24
N PHE A 5 13.45 0.73 -8.89
CA PHE A 5 12.76 1.61 -9.85
C PHE A 5 13.09 3.10 -9.69
N SER A 6 13.95 3.45 -8.72
CA SER A 6 14.37 4.83 -8.48
C SER A 6 15.03 5.47 -9.70
N ALA A 7 15.81 4.69 -10.47
CA ALA A 7 16.46 5.14 -11.70
C ALA A 7 15.46 5.48 -12.81
N ASP A 8 14.28 4.85 -12.79
CA ASP A 8 13.20 5.07 -13.76
C ASP A 8 12.28 6.24 -13.34
N GLY A 9 12.57 6.89 -12.20
CA GLY A 9 11.74 7.97 -11.66
C GLY A 9 10.38 7.49 -11.15
N LEU A 10 10.22 6.18 -10.92
CA LEU A 10 8.99 5.61 -10.37
C LEU A 10 9.05 5.64 -8.83
N SER A 11 7.88 5.68 -8.22
CA SER A 11 7.71 5.72 -6.78
C SER A 11 6.44 4.98 -6.35
N VAL A 12 6.42 4.47 -5.11
CA VAL A 12 5.23 3.86 -4.53
C VAL A 12 4.11 4.90 -4.36
N VAL A 13 2.98 4.64 -5.01
CA VAL A 13 1.77 5.49 -4.94
C VAL A 13 0.65 4.89 -4.07
N GLY A 14 0.84 3.67 -3.57
CA GLY A 14 -0.19 2.99 -2.80
C GLY A 14 0.08 1.51 -2.55
N TYR A 15 -0.93 0.85 -1.99
CA TYR A 15 -0.90 -0.55 -1.60
C TYR A 15 -2.28 -1.18 -1.84
N PHE A 16 -2.30 -2.39 -2.41
CA PHE A 16 -3.50 -3.18 -2.65
C PHE A 16 -3.47 -4.45 -1.78
N HIS A 17 -4.60 -4.81 -1.17
CA HIS A 17 -4.73 -5.96 -0.30
C HIS A 17 -6.02 -6.74 -0.55
N ALA A 18 -5.90 -7.96 -1.06
CA ALA A 18 -7.04 -8.87 -1.12
C ALA A 18 -7.18 -9.65 0.20
N ASN A 19 -8.34 -9.53 0.83
CA ASN A 19 -8.71 -10.36 1.98
C ASN A 19 -8.97 -11.81 1.54
N GLU A 20 -8.81 -12.76 2.47
CA GLU A 20 -9.04 -14.19 2.18
C GLU A 20 -10.51 -14.49 1.83
N ARG A 21 -11.44 -13.79 2.50
CA ARG A 21 -12.88 -13.94 2.29
C ARG A 21 -13.39 -12.89 1.32
N TYR A 22 -14.20 -13.31 0.36
CA TYR A 22 -14.74 -12.43 -0.68
C TYR A 22 -15.73 -11.37 -0.13
N ASP A 23 -16.34 -11.63 1.02
CA ASP A 23 -17.33 -10.78 1.68
C ASP A 23 -16.73 -9.90 2.78
N ASP A 24 -15.42 -10.03 3.03
CA ASP A 24 -14.70 -9.19 3.98
C ASP A 24 -14.22 -7.92 3.29
N SER A 25 -14.99 -6.84 3.46
CA SER A 25 -14.64 -5.50 2.96
C SER A 25 -13.93 -4.63 4.02
N GLU A 26 -13.49 -5.21 5.15
CA GLU A 26 -12.78 -4.46 6.18
C GLU A 26 -11.27 -4.49 5.97
N LEU A 27 -10.63 -3.33 6.20
CA LEU A 27 -9.18 -3.25 6.11
C LEU A 27 -8.55 -3.90 7.34
N GLY A 28 -7.95 -5.07 7.14
CA GLY A 28 -7.24 -5.79 8.20
C GLY A 28 -6.14 -4.95 8.87
N LYS A 29 -5.85 -5.22 10.14
CA LYS A 29 -4.84 -4.49 10.94
C LYS A 29 -3.47 -4.43 10.28
N ILE A 30 -3.07 -5.50 9.57
CA ILE A 30 -1.79 -5.56 8.87
C ILE A 30 -1.81 -4.66 7.63
N ALA A 31 -2.84 -4.77 6.80
CA ALA A 31 -3.03 -3.93 5.62
C ALA A 31 -3.03 -2.44 5.98
N LYS A 32 -3.72 -2.08 7.07
CA LYS A 32 -3.69 -0.72 7.63
C LYS A 32 -2.28 -0.28 8.05
N LYS A 33 -1.56 -1.10 8.81
CA LYS A 33 -0.19 -0.78 9.25
C LYS A 33 0.77 -0.59 8.09
N ILE A 34 0.60 -1.34 7.00
CA ILE A 34 1.41 -1.17 5.78
C ILE A 34 1.09 0.18 5.12
N GLY A 35 -0.18 0.51 4.94
CA GLY A 35 -0.59 1.82 4.42
C GLY A 35 -0.08 2.98 5.27
N ASP A 36 -0.20 2.87 6.59
CA ASP A 36 0.33 3.84 7.57
C ASP A 36 1.86 3.96 7.54
N HIS A 37 2.56 2.90 7.12
CA HIS A 37 4.01 2.95 6.95
C HIS A 37 4.38 3.65 5.66
N ILE A 38 3.70 3.32 4.55
CA ILE A 38 3.90 3.95 3.24
C ILE A 38 3.64 5.46 3.31
N SER A 39 2.58 5.89 4.01
CA SER A 39 2.21 7.32 4.13
C SER A 39 3.22 8.19 4.86
N ARG A 40 4.19 7.59 5.57
CA ARG A 40 5.29 8.33 6.21
C ARG A 40 6.37 8.74 5.24
N TYR A 41 6.49 8.04 4.11
CA TYR A 41 7.57 8.23 3.14
C TYR A 41 7.05 8.75 1.80
N PHE A 42 5.81 8.40 1.44
CA PHE A 42 5.18 8.80 0.19
C PHE A 42 3.96 9.68 0.48
N PRO A 43 3.82 10.83 -0.21
CA PRO A 43 2.66 11.69 -0.03
C PRO A 43 1.41 11.02 -0.61
N GLN A 44 0.32 11.05 0.15
CA GLN A 44 -1.04 10.66 -0.29
C GLN A 44 -1.16 9.25 -0.91
N PRO A 45 -0.64 8.18 -0.27
CA PRO A 45 -0.76 6.85 -0.84
C PRO A 45 -2.21 6.34 -0.74
N ALA A 46 -2.66 5.65 -1.78
CA ALA A 46 -3.95 4.95 -1.75
C ALA A 46 -3.80 3.57 -1.11
N VAL A 47 -4.76 3.16 -0.28
CA VAL A 47 -4.91 1.77 0.17
C VAL A 47 -6.18 1.21 -0.43
N LEU A 48 -6.05 0.15 -1.22
CA LEU A 48 -7.14 -0.49 -1.94
C LEU A 48 -7.35 -1.92 -1.40
N LEU A 49 -8.61 -2.34 -1.35
CA LEU A 49 -9.05 -3.71 -1.01
C LEU A 49 -9.56 -4.42 -2.26
#